data_AF-A0A839JS59-F1
#
_entry.id   AF-A0A839JS59-F1
#
_cell.length_a   1.000
_cell.length_b   1.000
_cell.length_c   1.000
_cell.angle_alpha   90.00
_cell.angle_beta   90.00
_cell.angle_gamma   90.00
#
_symmetry.space_group_name_H-M   'P 1'
#
loop_
_entity.id
_entity.type
_entity.pdbx_description
1 polymer ?
#
loop_
_entity_poly.entity_id
_entity_poly.type
_entity_poly.pdbx_seq_one_letter_code
_entity_poly.pdbx_strand_id
1 'polypeptide(L)'
;MTQNYEKIEKEQGLDPRVESLAIPLARDYAEKNYPKREDGTFEPAWRGANGEKDLRGKSPEEVAAQLEDEGYTPEAALALAQSMVVDIANTPYDQFPDHWKKQNRGGAEFLISLVDEVGADNIRALDLSDSEVQEKYGTLIHANWLERNQWVLDPEYGNSVLAQSYADLPADEQQKDIDQMRVLQGWLEAQQNPEEIGV
;
A
#
# COMPACT_ATOMS: atom_id res chain seq x y z
N MET A 1 14.79 -21.72 0.77
CA MET A 1 13.62 -21.71 -0.16
C MET A 1 13.68 -20.49 -1.09
N THR A 2 14.83 -20.22 -1.69
CA THR A 2 15.15 -18.99 -2.45
C THR A 2 14.92 -19.10 -3.95
N GLN A 3 14.69 -20.32 -4.46
CA GLN A 3 14.68 -20.61 -5.90
C GLN A 3 13.38 -20.20 -6.62
N ASN A 4 12.27 -19.94 -5.89
CA ASN A 4 10.98 -19.65 -6.52
C ASN A 4 10.74 -18.16 -6.79
N TYR A 5 11.36 -17.25 -6.01
CA TYR A 5 11.20 -15.81 -6.22
C TYR A 5 12.01 -15.31 -7.43
N GLU A 6 13.27 -15.78 -7.58
CA GLU A 6 14.15 -15.40 -8.71
C GLU A 6 13.57 -15.75 -10.10
N LYS A 7 12.70 -16.76 -10.17
CA LYS A 7 12.15 -17.25 -11.44
C LYS A 7 10.94 -16.44 -11.93
N ILE A 8 10.18 -15.85 -11.02
CA ILE A 8 9.01 -15.02 -11.35
C ILE A 8 9.46 -13.62 -11.82
N GLU A 9 10.56 -13.11 -11.28
CA GLU A 9 11.06 -11.75 -11.55
C GLU A 9 11.72 -11.60 -12.94
N LYS A 10 12.42 -12.64 -13.42
CA LYS A 10 13.11 -12.60 -14.72
C LYS A 10 12.19 -12.66 -15.95
N GLU A 11 11.00 -13.22 -15.83
CA GLU A 11 10.11 -13.43 -16.98
C GLU A 11 9.18 -12.22 -17.26
N GLN A 12 9.11 -11.24 -16.35
CA GLN A 12 8.28 -10.02 -16.52
C GLN A 12 9.08 -8.70 -16.58
N GLY A 13 10.39 -8.71 -16.33
CA GLY A 13 11.22 -7.49 -16.36
C GLY A 13 10.93 -6.51 -15.21
N LEU A 14 10.37 -6.99 -14.10
CA LEU A 14 10.08 -6.19 -12.91
C LEU A 14 11.34 -6.13 -12.03
N ASP A 15 11.63 -4.96 -11.48
CA ASP A 15 12.77 -4.77 -10.57
C ASP A 15 12.48 -5.48 -9.23
N PRO A 16 13.28 -6.47 -8.83
CA PRO A 16 13.06 -7.23 -7.59
C PRO A 16 13.07 -6.35 -6.32
N ARG A 17 13.76 -5.20 -6.36
CA ARG A 17 13.79 -4.25 -5.25
C ARG A 17 12.39 -3.69 -4.97
N VAL A 18 11.60 -3.47 -6.02
CA VAL A 18 10.26 -2.91 -5.92
C VAL A 18 9.32 -3.84 -5.17
N GLU A 19 9.28 -5.13 -5.53
CA GLU A 19 8.43 -6.11 -4.83
C GLU A 19 8.86 -6.27 -3.37
N SER A 20 10.17 -6.29 -3.12
CA SER A 20 10.71 -6.40 -1.76
C SER A 20 10.39 -5.19 -0.87
N LEU A 21 10.25 -4.00 -1.45
CA LEU A 21 9.89 -2.76 -0.74
C LEU A 21 8.37 -2.57 -0.64
N ALA A 22 7.58 -3.07 -1.59
CA ALA A 22 6.13 -2.98 -1.56
C ALA A 22 5.50 -3.72 -0.37
N ILE A 23 6.11 -4.83 0.06
CA ILE A 23 5.68 -5.62 1.23
C ILE A 23 5.72 -4.79 2.54
N PRO A 24 6.87 -4.22 2.96
CA PRO A 24 6.92 -3.43 4.18
C PRO A 24 6.12 -2.13 4.09
N LEU A 25 5.93 -1.53 2.90
CA LEU A 25 5.02 -0.39 2.73
C LEU A 25 3.57 -0.76 3.06
N ALA A 26 3.07 -1.85 2.49
CA ALA A 26 1.72 -2.34 2.77
C ALA A 26 1.56 -2.69 4.26
N ARG A 27 2.59 -3.29 4.87
CA ARG A 27 2.55 -3.65 6.30
C ARG A 27 2.56 -2.43 7.21
N ASP A 28 3.44 -1.46 6.97
CA ASP A 28 3.52 -0.22 7.76
C ASP A 28 2.20 0.55 7.70
N TYR A 29 1.60 0.64 6.50
CA TYR A 29 0.28 1.25 6.35
C TYR A 29 -0.77 0.56 7.21
N ALA A 30 -0.84 -0.77 7.19
CA ALA A 30 -1.81 -1.52 8.00
C ALA A 30 -1.60 -1.31 9.50
N GLU A 31 -0.34 -1.39 9.95
CA GLU A 31 0.07 -1.19 11.35
C GLU A 31 -0.34 0.16 11.93
N LYS A 32 -0.31 1.22 11.12
CA LYS A 32 -0.63 2.59 11.57
C LYS A 32 -2.10 2.95 11.43
N ASN A 33 -2.81 2.33 10.49
CA ASN A 33 -4.15 2.78 10.10
C ASN A 33 -5.26 1.82 10.56
N TYR A 34 -4.94 0.60 10.99
CA TYR A 34 -5.95 -0.37 11.41
C TYR A 34 -5.78 -0.80 12.88
N PRO A 35 -6.89 -0.84 13.65
CA PRO A 35 -6.84 -1.29 15.03
C PRO A 35 -6.56 -2.78 15.09
N LYS A 36 -5.92 -3.23 16.18
CA LYS A 36 -5.62 -4.64 16.46
C LYS A 36 -6.56 -5.20 17.51
N ARG A 37 -6.84 -6.49 17.36
CA ARG A 37 -7.49 -7.35 18.34
C ARG A 37 -6.50 -7.80 19.42
N GLU A 38 -7.03 -8.36 20.50
CA GLU A 38 -6.24 -8.89 21.62
C GLU A 38 -5.26 -10.00 21.19
N ASP A 39 -5.59 -10.76 20.14
CA ASP A 39 -4.76 -11.83 19.59
C ASP A 39 -3.66 -11.33 18.63
N GLY A 40 -3.59 -10.01 18.39
CA GLY A 40 -2.61 -9.38 17.51
C GLY A 40 -3.00 -9.32 16.04
N THR A 41 -4.13 -9.89 15.64
CA THR A 41 -4.71 -9.70 14.29
C THR A 41 -5.32 -8.32 14.16
N PHE A 42 -5.48 -7.80 12.94
CA PHE A 42 -6.19 -6.53 12.73
C PHE A 42 -7.70 -6.75 12.77
N GLU A 43 -8.45 -5.72 13.18
CA GLU A 43 -9.85 -5.67 12.82
C GLU A 43 -9.99 -5.63 11.29
N PRO A 44 -10.96 -6.36 10.70
CA PRO A 44 -11.10 -6.46 9.26
C PRO A 44 -11.24 -5.09 8.59
N ALA A 45 -10.42 -4.89 7.56
CA ALA A 45 -10.42 -3.66 6.76
C ALA A 45 -10.86 -3.97 5.32
N TRP A 46 -12.13 -4.30 5.14
CA TRP A 46 -12.68 -4.69 3.85
C TRP A 46 -12.59 -3.58 2.80
N ARG A 47 -12.15 -3.95 1.60
CA ARG A 47 -12.03 -3.11 0.40
C ARG A 47 -12.51 -3.87 -0.82
N GLY A 48 -13.11 -3.18 -1.80
CA GLY A 48 -13.38 -3.77 -3.11
C GLY A 48 -12.10 -4.22 -3.80
N ALA A 49 -12.08 -5.44 -4.33
CA ALA A 49 -10.89 -6.08 -4.89
C ALA A 49 -10.31 -5.32 -6.10
N ASN A 50 -11.13 -4.63 -6.88
CA ASN A 50 -10.72 -3.79 -8.01
C ASN A 50 -10.78 -2.28 -7.68
N GLY A 51 -10.85 -1.92 -6.39
CA GLY A 51 -10.95 -0.53 -5.95
C GLY A 51 -12.39 0.01 -5.90
N GLU A 52 -13.39 -0.87 -5.92
CA GLU A 52 -14.81 -0.51 -5.81
C GLU A 52 -15.09 0.16 -4.46
N LYS A 53 -15.41 1.46 -4.50
CA LYS A 53 -15.59 2.28 -3.30
C LYS A 53 -16.86 1.94 -2.53
N ASP A 54 -17.90 1.50 -3.24
CA ASP A 54 -19.19 1.09 -2.67
C ASP A 54 -19.12 -0.22 -1.90
N LEU A 55 -18.05 -1.01 -2.10
CA LEU A 55 -17.75 -2.21 -1.32
C LEU A 55 -16.89 -1.93 -0.09
N ARG A 56 -16.43 -0.69 0.11
CA ARG A 56 -15.59 -0.33 1.27
C ARG A 56 -16.33 -0.61 2.57
N GLY A 57 -15.69 -1.40 3.43
CA GLY A 57 -16.23 -1.77 4.74
C GLY A 57 -17.28 -2.89 4.73
N LYS A 58 -17.67 -3.41 3.56
CA LYS A 58 -18.59 -4.54 3.46
C LYS A 58 -17.81 -5.86 3.49
N SER A 59 -18.18 -6.74 4.43
CA SER A 59 -17.69 -8.11 4.49
C SER A 59 -18.19 -8.96 3.32
N PRO A 60 -17.54 -10.10 3.01
CA PRO A 60 -18.03 -11.05 2.02
C PRO A 60 -19.48 -11.48 2.29
N GLU A 61 -19.86 -11.66 3.56
CA GLU A 61 -21.22 -12.07 3.94
C GLU A 61 -22.25 -10.98 3.64
N GLU A 62 -21.92 -9.70 3.89
CA GLU A 62 -22.81 -8.57 3.57
C GLU A 62 -22.98 -8.36 2.07
N VAL A 63 -21.91 -8.58 1.29
CA VAL A 63 -21.97 -8.54 -0.18
C VAL A 63 -22.75 -9.74 -0.72
N ALA A 64 -22.56 -10.93 -0.15
CA ALA A 64 -23.32 -12.12 -0.52
C ALA A 64 -24.82 -11.94 -0.32
N ALA A 65 -25.25 -11.37 0.81
CA ALA A 65 -26.67 -11.10 1.06
C ALA A 65 -27.30 -10.19 -0.01
N GLN A 66 -26.55 -9.19 -0.52
CA GLN A 66 -27.01 -8.34 -1.62
C GLN A 66 -27.15 -9.12 -2.93
N LEU A 67 -26.21 -10.02 -3.22
CA LEU A 67 -26.26 -10.89 -4.41
C LEU A 67 -27.42 -11.91 -4.32
N GLU A 68 -27.76 -12.40 -3.13
CA GLU A 68 -28.94 -13.26 -2.95
C GLU A 68 -30.24 -12.53 -3.31
N ASP A 69 -30.38 -11.26 -2.93
CA ASP A 69 -31.51 -10.41 -3.33
C ASP A 69 -31.57 -10.18 -4.86
N GLU A 70 -30.42 -10.28 -5.54
CA GLU A 70 -30.29 -10.24 -7.01
C GLU A 70 -30.57 -11.59 -7.70
N GLY A 71 -30.87 -12.65 -6.92
CA GLY A 71 -31.28 -13.95 -7.42
C GLY A 71 -30.16 -15.00 -7.50
N TYR A 72 -28.99 -14.74 -6.92
CA TYR A 72 -27.96 -15.75 -6.75
C TYR A 72 -28.35 -16.75 -5.65
N THR A 73 -27.96 -18.02 -5.79
CA THR A 73 -28.04 -18.98 -4.69
C THR A 73 -27.03 -18.62 -3.61
N PRO A 74 -27.28 -18.91 -2.32
CA PRO A 74 -26.35 -18.55 -1.22
C PRO A 74 -24.90 -18.98 -1.47
N GLU A 75 -24.68 -20.19 -2.00
CA GLU A 75 -23.34 -20.70 -2.27
C GLU A 75 -22.62 -19.93 -3.40
N ALA A 76 -23.37 -19.53 -4.43
CA ALA A 76 -22.83 -18.77 -5.55
C ALA A 76 -22.58 -17.30 -5.17
N ALA A 77 -23.48 -16.72 -4.36
CA ALA A 77 -23.37 -15.38 -3.83
C ALA A 77 -22.11 -15.23 -2.97
N LEU A 78 -21.90 -16.16 -2.02
CA LEU A 78 -20.72 -16.13 -1.16
C LEU A 78 -19.42 -16.31 -1.94
N ALA A 79 -19.38 -17.27 -2.88
CA ALA A 79 -18.19 -17.51 -3.70
C ALA A 79 -17.82 -16.27 -4.55
N LEU A 80 -18.82 -15.58 -5.11
CA LEU A 80 -18.60 -14.36 -5.86
C LEU A 80 -18.14 -13.22 -4.94
N ALA A 81 -18.84 -12.99 -3.83
CA ALA A 81 -18.51 -11.95 -2.86
C ALA A 81 -17.08 -12.06 -2.31
N GLN A 82 -16.60 -13.28 -2.04
CA GLN A 82 -15.22 -13.54 -1.61
C GLN A 82 -14.16 -13.08 -2.62
N SER A 83 -14.51 -13.00 -3.91
CA SER A 83 -13.62 -12.46 -4.95
C SER A 83 -13.76 -10.94 -5.14
N MET A 84 -14.86 -10.35 -4.66
CA MET A 84 -15.18 -8.94 -4.82
C MET A 84 -14.60 -8.06 -3.72
N VAL A 85 -14.28 -8.62 -2.55
CA VAL A 85 -13.69 -7.87 -1.44
C VAL A 85 -12.44 -8.55 -0.88
N VAL A 86 -11.54 -7.74 -0.32
CA VAL A 86 -10.32 -8.18 0.36
C VAL A 86 -10.21 -7.50 1.71
N ASP A 87 -9.82 -8.24 2.74
CA ASP A 87 -9.39 -7.67 4.02
C ASP A 87 -7.94 -7.22 3.90
N ILE A 88 -7.74 -5.94 3.57
CA ILE A 88 -6.41 -5.43 3.23
C ILE A 88 -5.46 -5.39 4.44
N ALA A 89 -5.99 -5.42 5.67
CA ALA A 89 -5.17 -5.39 6.88
C ALA A 89 -4.57 -6.75 7.21
N ASN A 90 -5.34 -7.83 7.01
CA ASN A 90 -4.94 -9.19 7.38
C ASN A 90 -4.46 -10.04 6.21
N THR A 91 -4.74 -9.64 4.95
CA THR A 91 -4.27 -10.37 3.77
C THR A 91 -2.77 -10.13 3.56
N PRO A 92 -1.95 -11.16 3.34
CA PRO A 92 -0.56 -11.00 2.92
C PRO A 92 -0.45 -10.27 1.56
N TYR A 93 0.59 -9.46 1.38
CA TYR A 93 0.77 -8.66 0.15
C TYR A 93 0.78 -9.51 -1.14
N ASP A 94 1.39 -10.69 -1.10
CA ASP A 94 1.44 -11.62 -2.24
C ASP A 94 0.06 -12.20 -2.61
N GLN A 95 -0.93 -12.05 -1.74
CA GLN A 95 -2.33 -12.45 -1.94
C GLN A 95 -3.26 -11.26 -2.20
N PHE A 96 -2.74 -10.02 -2.23
CA PHE A 96 -3.54 -8.87 -2.64
C PHE A 96 -4.07 -9.01 -4.07
N PRO A 97 -5.30 -8.53 -4.33
CA PRO A 97 -5.77 -8.29 -5.68
C PRO A 97 -4.85 -7.33 -6.45
N ASP A 98 -4.77 -7.50 -7.76
CA ASP A 98 -3.87 -6.73 -8.64
C ASP A 98 -4.02 -5.22 -8.49
N HIS A 99 -5.24 -4.73 -8.27
CA HIS A 99 -5.51 -3.31 -8.03
C HIS A 99 -4.71 -2.79 -6.83
N TRP A 100 -4.79 -3.48 -5.69
CA TRP A 100 -4.10 -3.07 -4.46
C TRP A 100 -2.60 -3.34 -4.52
N LYS A 101 -2.16 -4.38 -5.22
CA LYS A 101 -0.73 -4.59 -5.49
C LYS A 101 -0.13 -3.42 -6.26
N LYS A 102 -0.80 -2.96 -7.32
CA LYS A 102 -0.35 -1.83 -8.16
C LYS A 102 -0.18 -0.53 -7.38
N GLN A 103 -1.03 -0.26 -6.39
CA GLN A 103 -0.90 0.95 -5.56
C GLN A 103 0.40 0.96 -4.75
N ASN A 104 0.68 -0.13 -4.04
CA ASN A 104 1.92 -0.25 -3.24
C ASN A 104 3.17 -0.36 -4.13
N ARG A 105 3.06 -1.11 -5.24
CA ARG A 105 4.14 -1.23 -6.24
C ARG A 105 4.52 0.13 -6.80
N GLY A 106 3.55 0.96 -7.19
CA GLY A 106 3.84 2.29 -7.72
C GLY A 106 4.59 3.18 -6.72
N GLY A 107 4.21 3.12 -5.44
CA GLY A 107 4.95 3.81 -4.38
C GLY A 107 6.38 3.30 -4.25
N ALA A 108 6.57 1.98 -4.24
CA ALA A 108 7.89 1.37 -4.20
C ALA A 108 8.75 1.70 -5.44
N GLU A 109 8.18 1.69 -6.65
CA GLU A 109 8.87 2.09 -7.89
C GLU A 109 9.42 3.51 -7.78
N PHE A 110 8.61 4.43 -7.27
CA PHE A 110 9.03 5.81 -7.05
C PHE A 110 10.17 5.91 -6.03
N LEU A 111 10.02 5.27 -4.87
CA LEU A 111 11.06 5.27 -3.84
C LEU A 111 12.38 4.65 -4.33
N ILE A 112 12.33 3.57 -5.11
CA ILE A 112 13.52 2.98 -5.72
C ILE A 112 14.16 3.95 -6.72
N SER A 113 13.35 4.67 -7.51
CA SER A 113 13.88 5.70 -8.42
C SER A 113 14.58 6.84 -7.66
N LEU A 114 14.08 7.23 -6.48
CA LEU A 114 14.79 8.18 -5.61
C LEU A 114 16.13 7.62 -5.13
N VAL A 115 16.18 6.35 -4.70
CA VAL A 115 17.45 5.71 -4.32
C VAL A 115 18.45 5.72 -5.48
N ASP A 116 17.99 5.44 -6.70
CA ASP A 116 18.84 5.43 -7.90
C ASP A 116 19.33 6.85 -8.28
N GLU A 117 18.51 7.88 -8.07
CA GLU A 117 18.86 9.27 -8.35
C GLU A 117 19.80 9.87 -7.31
N VAL A 118 19.46 9.74 -6.03
CA VAL A 118 20.18 10.43 -4.95
C VAL A 118 21.19 9.55 -4.22
N GLY A 119 21.11 8.23 -4.36
CA GLY A 119 21.98 7.26 -3.69
C GLY A 119 21.48 6.82 -2.32
N ALA A 120 21.63 5.52 -2.03
CA ALA A 120 21.15 4.88 -0.81
C ALA A 120 21.71 5.50 0.48
N ASP A 121 22.99 5.87 0.52
CA ASP A 121 23.61 6.45 1.72
C ASP A 121 23.05 7.84 2.04
N ASN A 122 22.71 8.61 1.00
CA ASN A 122 22.06 9.91 1.17
C ASN A 122 20.64 9.74 1.71
N ILE A 123 19.89 8.75 1.23
CA ILE A 123 18.56 8.42 1.77
C ILE A 123 18.64 8.00 3.25
N ARG A 124 19.59 7.12 3.61
CA ARG A 124 19.78 6.70 5.01
C ARG A 124 20.14 7.86 5.93
N ALA A 125 20.93 8.81 5.45
CA ALA A 125 21.38 9.95 6.24
C ALA A 125 20.33 11.07 6.41
N LEU A 126 19.16 10.97 5.77
CA LEU A 126 18.10 11.97 5.91
C LEU A 126 17.57 12.02 7.35
N ASP A 127 17.53 13.22 7.92
CA ASP A 127 16.80 13.49 9.15
C ASP A 127 15.31 13.74 8.82
N LEU A 128 14.49 12.72 9.00
CA LEU A 128 13.04 12.81 8.74
C LEU A 128 12.28 13.58 9.83
N SER A 129 12.96 14.16 10.82
CA SER A 129 12.38 15.13 11.76
C SER A 129 12.57 16.59 11.31
N ASP A 130 13.47 16.83 10.34
CA ASP A 130 13.68 18.15 9.74
C ASP A 130 12.51 18.52 8.83
N SER A 131 11.90 19.69 9.09
CA SER A 131 10.78 20.20 8.30
C SER A 131 11.11 20.44 6.83
N GLU A 132 12.34 20.85 6.49
CA GLU A 132 12.73 21.05 5.08
C GLU A 132 12.85 19.72 4.35
N VAL A 133 13.34 18.68 5.02
CA VAL A 133 13.40 17.31 4.49
C VAL A 133 11.98 16.76 4.31
N GLN A 134 11.12 16.95 5.31
CA GLN A 134 9.72 16.52 5.22
C GLN A 134 8.99 17.21 4.06
N GLU A 135 9.08 18.54 3.93
CA GLU A 135 8.44 19.28 2.85
C GLU A 135 8.89 18.78 1.47
N LYS A 136 10.21 18.58 1.29
CA LYS A 136 10.77 18.10 0.02
C LYS A 136 10.26 16.71 -0.35
N TYR A 137 10.46 15.73 0.53
CA TYR A 137 10.14 14.34 0.19
C TYR A 137 8.63 14.05 0.25
N GLY A 138 7.92 14.71 1.17
CA GLY A 138 6.46 14.68 1.22
C GLY A 138 5.83 15.19 -0.08
N THR A 139 6.29 16.34 -0.58
CA THR A 139 5.82 16.87 -1.87
C THR A 139 6.08 15.91 -3.03
N LEU A 140 7.28 15.34 -3.09
CA LEU A 140 7.67 14.39 -4.14
C LEU A 140 6.80 13.12 -4.13
N ILE A 141 6.58 12.54 -2.95
CA ILE A 141 5.77 11.33 -2.77
C ILE A 141 4.30 11.61 -3.06
N HIS A 142 3.76 12.72 -2.54
CA HIS A 142 2.36 13.08 -2.75
C HIS A 142 2.06 13.37 -4.21
N ALA A 143 2.94 14.11 -4.90
CA ALA A 143 2.81 14.36 -6.34
C ALA A 143 2.77 13.04 -7.14
N ASN A 144 3.68 12.13 -6.81
CA ASN A 144 3.71 10.80 -7.42
C ASN A 144 2.47 9.94 -7.09
N TRP A 145 1.91 10.07 -5.87
CA TRP A 145 0.64 9.44 -5.50
C TRP A 145 -0.53 10.02 -6.32
N LEU A 146 -0.60 11.34 -6.47
CA LEU A 146 -1.62 12.03 -7.27
C LEU A 146 -1.58 11.58 -8.73
N GLU A 147 -0.40 11.46 -9.33
CA GLU A 147 -0.24 10.98 -10.72
C GLU A 147 -0.87 9.60 -10.94
N ARG A 148 -0.75 8.70 -9.96
CA ARG A 148 -1.40 7.37 -10.02
C ARG A 148 -2.87 7.38 -9.63
N ASN A 149 -3.30 8.37 -8.85
CA ASN A 149 -4.63 8.44 -8.24
C ASN A 149 -5.44 9.63 -8.74
N GLN A 150 -5.40 9.91 -10.05
CA GLN A 150 -6.10 11.03 -10.69
C GLN A 150 -7.61 11.10 -10.38
N TRP A 151 -8.24 9.98 -10.00
CA TRP A 151 -9.62 9.94 -9.52
C TRP A 151 -9.88 10.91 -8.35
N VAL A 152 -8.86 11.22 -7.55
CA VAL A 152 -8.98 12.12 -6.39
C VAL A 152 -9.32 13.55 -6.80
N LEU A 153 -8.98 13.93 -8.03
CA LEU A 153 -9.25 15.23 -8.63
C LEU A 153 -10.67 15.34 -9.20
N ASP A 154 -11.43 14.25 -9.21
CA ASP A 154 -12.80 14.26 -9.70
C ASP A 154 -13.69 15.14 -8.79
N PRO A 155 -14.44 16.11 -9.34
CA PRO A 155 -15.20 17.06 -8.54
C PRO A 155 -16.43 16.46 -7.85
N GLU A 156 -16.93 15.30 -8.32
CA GLU A 156 -18.14 14.65 -7.80
C GLU A 156 -17.81 13.46 -6.90
N TYR A 157 -16.77 12.68 -7.26
CA TYR A 157 -16.42 11.41 -6.61
C TYR A 157 -15.01 11.38 -6.00
N GLY A 158 -14.24 12.45 -6.20
CA GLY A 158 -12.88 12.60 -5.69
C GLY A 158 -12.83 12.95 -4.21
N ASN A 159 -11.65 13.32 -3.74
CA ASN A 159 -11.46 13.80 -2.37
C ASN A 159 -10.65 15.08 -2.41
N SER A 160 -11.33 16.22 -2.31
CA SER A 160 -10.72 17.54 -2.38
C SER A 160 -9.73 17.84 -1.27
N VAL A 161 -9.73 17.07 -0.17
CA VAL A 161 -8.68 17.17 0.87
C VAL A 161 -7.38 16.54 0.38
N LEU A 162 -7.47 15.34 -0.19
CA LEU A 162 -6.30 14.61 -0.70
C LEU A 162 -5.79 15.18 -2.04
N ALA A 163 -6.61 15.94 -2.76
CA ALA A 163 -6.24 16.62 -3.99
C ALA A 163 -5.36 17.86 -3.79
N GLN A 164 -5.13 18.30 -2.55
CA GLN A 164 -4.35 19.49 -2.25
C GLN A 164 -2.84 19.24 -2.40
N SER A 165 -2.05 20.31 -2.33
CA SER A 165 -0.59 20.17 -2.22
C SER A 165 -0.21 19.53 -0.89
N TYR A 166 0.99 18.94 -0.80
CA TYR A 166 1.47 18.32 0.45
C TYR A 166 1.41 19.29 1.64
N ALA A 167 1.84 20.53 1.46
CA ALA A 167 1.85 21.56 2.49
C ALA A 167 0.45 21.88 3.06
N ASP A 168 -0.59 21.67 2.26
CA ASP A 168 -1.99 21.94 2.61
C ASP A 168 -2.73 20.70 3.13
N LEU A 169 -2.10 19.51 3.06
CA LEU A 169 -2.70 18.29 3.59
C LEU A 169 -2.86 18.36 5.13
N PRO A 170 -3.86 17.68 5.69
CA PRO A 170 -3.90 17.39 7.12
C PRO A 170 -2.61 16.69 7.59
N ALA A 171 -2.20 16.96 8.84
CA ALA A 171 -0.94 16.44 9.38
C ALA A 171 -0.85 14.90 9.36
N ASP A 172 -1.97 14.20 9.53
CA ASP A 172 -2.04 12.75 9.46
C ASP A 172 -1.88 12.22 8.01
N GLU A 173 -2.33 12.97 7.01
CA GLU A 173 -2.09 12.64 5.60
C GLU A 173 -0.65 12.96 5.18
N GLN A 174 -0.10 14.11 5.59
CA GLN A 174 1.33 14.41 5.40
C GLN A 174 2.22 13.33 6.01
N GLN A 175 1.84 12.85 7.20
CA GLN A 175 2.63 11.84 7.90
C GLN A 175 2.68 10.51 7.13
N LYS A 176 1.65 10.15 6.36
CA LYS A 176 1.65 8.94 5.53
C LYS A 176 2.70 9.01 4.41
N ASP A 177 2.93 10.18 3.82
CA ASP A 177 3.97 10.36 2.80
C ASP A 177 5.36 10.22 3.42
N ILE A 178 5.59 10.85 4.58
CA ILE A 178 6.87 10.75 5.30
C ILE A 178 7.12 9.33 5.83
N ASP A 179 6.08 8.61 6.20
CA ASP A 179 6.20 7.22 6.63
C ASP A 179 6.75 6.31 5.54
N GLN A 180 6.45 6.58 4.27
CA GLN A 180 7.05 5.84 3.15
C GLN A 180 8.57 6.02 3.10
N MET A 181 9.10 7.20 3.43
CA MET A 181 10.56 7.41 3.56
C MET A 181 11.15 6.67 4.75
N ARG A 182 10.43 6.58 5.89
CA ARG A 182 10.88 5.79 7.05
C ARG A 182 10.96 4.31 6.70
N VAL A 183 9.96 3.79 6.00
CA VAL A 183 9.96 2.41 5.50
C VAL A 183 11.14 2.20 4.54
N LEU A 184 11.41 3.14 3.65
CA LEU A 184 12.56 3.07 2.74
C LEU A 184 13.89 3.02 3.50
N GLN A 185 14.10 3.87 4.50
CA GLN A 185 15.31 3.85 5.34
C GLN A 185 15.48 2.49 6.04
N GLY A 186 14.42 1.98 6.67
CA GLY A 186 14.47 0.67 7.33
C GLY A 186 14.71 -0.49 6.35
N TRP A 187 14.12 -0.44 5.15
CA TRP A 187 14.39 -1.43 4.10
C TRP A 187 15.86 -1.37 3.66
N LEU A 188 16.42 -0.18 3.45
CA LEU A 188 17.83 0.01 3.09
C LEU A 188 18.81 -0.46 4.17
N GLU A 189 18.46 -0.32 5.44
CA GLU A 189 19.24 -0.85 6.57
C GLU A 189 19.23 -2.39 6.59
N ALA A 190 18.06 -3.00 6.40
CA ALA A 190 17.93 -4.46 6.34
C ALA A 190 18.73 -5.10 5.19
N GLN A 191 18.92 -4.39 4.07
CA GLN A 191 19.75 -4.86 2.96
C GLN A 191 21.26 -4.87 3.27
N GLN A 192 21.74 -4.08 4.24
CA GLN A 192 23.17 -4.06 4.62
C GLN A 192 23.55 -5.18 5.59
N ASN A 193 22.59 -5.66 6.41
CA ASN A 193 22.81 -6.68 7.43
C ASN A 193 21.89 -7.90 7.23
N PRO A 194 22.09 -8.72 6.18
CA PRO A 194 21.23 -9.88 5.93
C PRO A 194 21.32 -10.98 7.01
N GLU A 195 22.30 -10.92 7.93
CA GLU A 195 22.49 -11.94 8.99
C GLU A 195 21.73 -11.67 10.31
N GLU A 196 21.13 -10.48 10.51
CA GLU A 196 20.33 -10.20 11.72
C GLU A 196 18.84 -10.56 11.59
N ILE A 197 18.38 -10.91 10.39
CA ILE A 197 17.02 -11.38 10.13
C ILE A 197 17.09 -12.87 9.84
N GLY A 198 17.21 -13.65 10.92
CA GLY A 198 17.31 -15.11 10.86
C GLY A 198 16.19 -15.73 10.02
N VAL A 199 16.56 -16.29 8.87
CA VAL A 199 15.81 -17.32 8.15
C VAL A 199 16.20 -18.69 8.71
#